data_AF-A0A836B345-F1
#
_entry.id   AF-A0A836B345-F1
#
_cell.length_a   1.000
_cell.length_b   1.000
_cell.length_c   1.000
_cell.angle_alpha   90.00
_cell.angle_beta   90.00
_cell.angle_gamma   90.00
#
_symmetry.space_group_name_H-M   'P 1'
#
loop_
_entity.id
_entity.type
_entity.pdbx_description
1 polymer ?
#
loop_
_entity_poly.entity_id
_entity_poly.type
_entity_poly.pdbx_seq_one_letter_code
_entity_poly.pdbx_strand_id
1 'polypeptide(L)'
;MPRRRTDGAYIVDTNEHTIKLYTTDGGLKYIKRQNGAIEKQYRQNLGQLPIAYKSDLNGHLLYILDNAVTTFSNQNARRAGKLLVPPCITRSDKTGLVEMRLELDERSHRCCLSRVTADVVRVHVTGLMANDAVHEELFDLFSKVLNVRLSQLDIRRAKHNRNRIMTVEGLTPEQVFERLREQLKKQSSAREEKRQRRHG
;
A
#
# COMPACT_ATOMS: atom_id res chain seq x y z
N MET A 1 -12.23 14.22 -7.14
CA MET A 1 -12.42 15.28 -6.12
C MET A 1 -11.91 16.60 -6.68
N PRO A 2 -12.70 17.68 -6.58
CA PRO A 2 -12.28 19.01 -7.00
C PRO A 2 -11.05 19.46 -6.21
N ARG A 3 -10.21 20.29 -6.84
CA ARG A 3 -9.01 20.86 -6.23
C ARG A 3 -9.16 22.37 -6.08
N ARG A 4 -8.69 22.90 -4.95
CA ARG A 4 -8.65 24.32 -4.69
C ARG A 4 -7.51 24.96 -5.48
N ARG A 5 -7.80 26.03 -6.21
CA ARG A 5 -6.82 26.75 -7.04
C ARG A 5 -5.67 27.37 -6.22
N THR A 6 -5.95 27.79 -4.98
CA THR A 6 -5.01 28.57 -4.16
C THR A 6 -3.82 27.75 -3.65
N ASP A 7 -4.05 26.49 -3.28
CA ASP A 7 -3.03 25.65 -2.64
C ASP A 7 -3.09 24.17 -3.08
N GLY A 8 -3.87 23.85 -4.11
CA GLY A 8 -3.96 22.51 -4.66
C GLY A 8 -4.69 21.50 -3.76
N ALA A 9 -5.20 21.92 -2.60
CA ALA A 9 -5.88 21.06 -1.65
C ALA A 9 -7.10 20.38 -2.30
N TYR A 10 -7.33 19.11 -1.97
CA TYR A 10 -8.57 18.44 -2.37
C TYR A 10 -9.73 18.96 -1.52
N ILE A 11 -10.83 19.30 -2.18
CA ILE A 11 -12.04 19.79 -1.54
C ILE A 11 -12.98 18.62 -1.37
N VAL A 12 -13.45 18.44 -0.14
CA VAL A 12 -14.38 17.38 0.25
C VAL A 12 -15.55 18.00 1.00
N ASP A 13 -16.77 17.75 0.53
CA ASP A 13 -17.98 18.14 1.24
C ASP A 13 -18.34 17.06 2.27
N THR A 14 -18.36 17.43 3.56
CA THR A 14 -18.67 16.49 4.65
C THR A 14 -20.16 16.13 4.72
N ASN A 15 -21.04 16.90 4.08
CA ASN A 15 -22.47 16.61 4.03
C ASN A 15 -22.77 15.56 2.96
N GLU A 16 -22.17 15.70 1.76
CA GLU A 16 -22.33 14.73 0.67
C GLU A 16 -21.50 13.46 0.92
N HIS A 17 -20.35 13.59 1.58
CA HIS A 17 -19.47 12.49 1.89
C HIS A 17 -19.36 12.35 3.42
N THR A 18 -20.12 11.39 3.97
CA THR A 18 -19.99 11.02 5.39
C THR A 18 -18.63 10.39 5.62
N ILE A 19 -17.73 11.11 6.30
CA ILE A 19 -16.35 10.66 6.53
C ILE A 19 -16.07 10.56 8.02
N LYS A 20 -15.58 9.38 8.44
CA LYS A 20 -15.00 9.17 9.77
C LYS A 20 -13.51 9.51 9.69
N LEU A 21 -13.15 10.74 10.09
CA LEU A 21 -11.78 11.21 10.21
C LEU A 21 -11.33 11.09 11.66
N TYR A 22 -10.35 10.22 11.92
CA TYR A 22 -9.70 10.12 13.22
C TYR A 22 -8.51 11.08 13.25
N THR A 23 -8.75 12.34 13.63
CA THR A 23 -7.72 13.39 13.64
C THR A 23 -7.59 14.05 14.99
N THR A 24 -6.40 14.55 15.31
CA THR A 24 -6.17 15.45 16.44
C THR A 24 -6.29 16.90 15.99
N ASP A 25 -6.65 17.79 16.92
CA ASP A 25 -6.65 19.23 16.66
C ASP A 25 -5.22 19.72 16.39
N GLY A 26 -5.01 20.33 15.24
CA GLY A 26 -3.74 20.95 14.83
C GLY A 26 -3.67 22.44 15.14
N GLY A 27 -4.73 22.99 15.74
CA GLY A 27 -4.86 24.38 16.13
C GLY A 27 -5.11 25.33 14.97
N LEU A 28 -5.21 26.62 15.33
CA LEU A 28 -5.47 27.70 14.40
C LEU A 28 -4.18 28.22 13.78
N LYS A 29 -4.15 28.35 12.44
CA LYS A 29 -3.04 28.95 11.69
C LYS A 29 -3.54 30.06 10.79
N TYR A 30 -2.74 31.12 10.70
CA TYR A 30 -2.92 32.21 9.74
C TYR A 30 -1.84 32.11 8.67
N ILE A 31 -2.26 32.09 7.40
CA ILE A 31 -1.35 31.97 6.26
C ILE A 31 -1.46 33.24 5.43
N LYS A 32 -0.33 33.93 5.24
CA LYS A 32 -0.22 35.02 4.27
C LYS A 32 0.00 34.44 2.88
N ARG A 33 -0.92 34.73 1.96
CA ARG A 33 -0.88 34.27 0.57
C ARG A 33 -0.06 35.22 -0.31
N GLN A 34 0.29 34.77 -1.51
CA GLN A 34 1.09 35.56 -2.47
C GLN A 34 0.39 36.87 -2.89
N ASN A 35 -0.94 36.89 -2.91
CA ASN A 35 -1.74 38.09 -3.15
C ASN A 35 -1.86 39.02 -1.93
N GLY A 36 -1.12 38.76 -0.85
CA GLY A 36 -1.15 39.55 0.39
C GLY A 36 -2.31 39.23 1.32
N ALA A 37 -3.31 38.46 0.89
CA ALA A 37 -4.46 38.09 1.72
C ALA A 37 -4.03 37.14 2.86
N ILE A 38 -4.65 37.32 4.04
CA ILE A 38 -4.45 36.45 5.19
C ILE A 38 -5.60 35.46 5.24
N GLU A 39 -5.27 34.17 5.24
CA GLU A 39 -6.23 33.08 5.33
C GLU A 39 -6.16 32.40 6.70
N LYS A 40 -7.32 32.20 7.29
CA LYS A 40 -7.51 31.46 8.54
C LYS A 40 -7.71 29.97 8.25
N GLN A 41 -6.97 29.11 8.95
CA GLN A 41 -7.05 27.65 8.79
C GLN A 41 -7.08 26.94 10.13
N TYR A 42 -8.14 26.18 10.36
CA TYR A 42 -8.27 25.25 11.49
C TYR A 42 -7.67 23.91 11.07
N ARG A 43 -6.47 23.59 11.58
CA ARG A 43 -5.69 22.42 11.15
C ARG A 43 -6.21 21.14 11.80
N GLN A 44 -6.15 20.05 11.04
CA GLN A 44 -6.38 18.70 11.52
C GLN A 44 -5.14 17.86 11.25
N ASN A 45 -4.69 17.15 12.28
CA ASN A 45 -3.44 16.39 12.26
C ASN A 45 -3.70 14.89 12.43
N LEU A 46 -2.73 14.10 11.97
CA LEU A 46 -2.49 12.73 12.42
C LEU A 46 -1.21 12.74 13.24
N GLY A 47 -1.34 12.71 14.57
CA GLY A 47 -0.21 12.95 15.46
C GLY A 47 0.33 14.37 15.28
N GLN A 48 1.56 14.49 14.76
CA GLN A 48 2.21 15.77 14.46
C GLN A 48 2.09 16.19 12.99
N LEU A 49 1.57 15.33 12.12
CA LEU A 49 1.51 15.60 10.68
C LEU A 49 0.20 16.32 10.31
N PRO A 50 0.24 17.54 9.75
CA PRO A 50 -0.96 18.22 9.28
C PRO A 50 -1.49 17.54 8.02
N ILE A 51 -2.76 17.16 8.02
CA ILE A 51 -3.37 16.42 6.91
C ILE A 51 -4.51 17.14 6.22
N ALA A 52 -5.27 17.93 6.96
CA ALA A 52 -6.40 18.66 6.43
C ALA A 52 -6.59 19.96 7.21
N TYR A 53 -7.47 20.81 6.70
CA TYR A 53 -7.93 21.98 7.42
C TYR A 53 -9.34 22.36 7.01
N LYS A 54 -9.99 23.18 7.84
CA LYS A 54 -11.20 23.92 7.49
C LYS A 54 -10.91 25.42 7.51
N SER A 55 -11.56 26.17 6.62
CA SER A 55 -11.51 27.65 6.65
C SER A 55 -12.37 28.22 7.78
N ASP A 56 -13.41 27.51 8.17
CA ASP A 56 -14.28 27.80 9.31
C ASP A 56 -14.49 26.53 10.14
N LEU A 57 -14.52 26.68 11.47
CA LEU A 57 -14.61 25.54 12.41
C LEU A 57 -15.89 24.72 12.16
N ASN A 58 -16.99 25.42 11.86
CA ASN A 58 -18.30 24.83 11.60
C ASN A 58 -18.58 24.61 10.10
N GLY A 59 -17.59 24.84 9.24
CA GLY A 59 -17.74 24.64 7.79
C GLY A 59 -17.90 23.16 7.42
N HIS A 60 -18.69 22.89 6.39
CA HIS A 60 -18.86 21.55 5.79
C HIS A 60 -17.78 21.22 4.75
N LEU A 61 -17.02 22.22 4.28
CA LEU A 61 -15.90 21.99 3.37
C LEU A 61 -14.64 21.64 4.15
N LEU A 62 -14.12 20.45 3.87
CA LEU A 62 -12.84 19.98 4.33
C LEU A 62 -11.82 20.07 3.20
N TYR A 63 -10.68 20.70 3.49
CA TYR A 63 -9.56 20.82 2.56
C TYR A 63 -8.46 19.86 2.97
N ILE A 64 -8.30 18.76 2.23
CA ILE A 64 -7.18 17.84 2.42
C ILE A 64 -5.96 18.45 1.75
N LEU A 65 -4.89 18.65 2.52
CA LEU A 65 -3.67 19.28 2.02
C LEU A 65 -3.09 18.47 0.85
N ASP A 66 -2.54 19.18 -0.14
CA ASP A 66 -1.91 18.53 -1.26
C ASP A 66 -0.77 17.63 -0.77
N ASN A 67 -0.71 16.41 -1.30
CA ASN A 67 0.21 15.33 -0.90
C ASN A 67 0.13 14.85 0.56
N ALA A 68 -0.81 15.32 1.38
CA ALA A 68 -0.92 14.86 2.77
C ALA A 68 -1.53 13.46 2.91
N VAL A 69 -2.33 13.06 1.93
CA VAL A 69 -2.85 11.69 1.84
C VAL A 69 -2.43 11.15 0.47
N THR A 70 -1.48 10.23 0.47
CA THR A 70 -1.15 9.47 -0.72
C THR A 70 -1.89 8.15 -0.65
N THR A 71 -2.75 7.88 -1.62
CA THR A 71 -3.11 6.50 -1.90
C THR A 71 -1.84 5.82 -2.40
N PHE A 72 -1.51 4.66 -1.83
CA PHE A 72 -0.51 3.78 -2.42
C PHE A 72 -1.06 3.33 -3.79
N SER A 73 -0.74 4.12 -4.81
CA SER A 73 -1.12 3.90 -6.19
C SER A 73 0.15 3.91 -7.00
N ASN A 74 0.33 2.89 -7.83
CA ASN A 74 1.48 2.72 -8.72
C ASN A 74 1.70 3.93 -9.67
N GLN A 75 0.69 4.79 -9.85
CA GLN A 75 0.83 6.06 -10.60
C GLN A 75 1.62 7.13 -9.82
N ASN A 76 1.55 7.15 -8.49
CA ASN A 76 2.26 8.14 -7.67
C ASN A 76 3.77 7.82 -7.57
N ALA A 77 4.15 6.53 -7.59
CA ALA A 77 5.55 6.10 -7.62
C ALA A 77 6.31 6.58 -8.88
N ARG A 78 5.62 6.79 -10.01
CA ARG A 78 6.26 7.31 -11.24
C ARG A 78 6.65 8.79 -11.14
N ARG A 79 5.94 9.61 -10.34
CA ARG A 79 6.25 11.04 -10.20
C ARG A 79 7.48 11.32 -9.33
N ALA A 80 7.82 10.41 -8.43
CA ALA A 80 8.89 10.59 -7.46
C ALA A 80 10.27 10.09 -7.94
N GLY A 81 10.38 9.55 -9.16
CA GLY A 81 11.63 9.02 -9.72
C GLY A 81 12.21 7.81 -8.98
N LYS A 82 11.60 7.38 -7.87
CA LYS A 82 11.97 6.22 -7.06
C LYS A 82 10.77 5.30 -6.90
N LEU A 83 11.01 3.99 -7.00
CA LEU A 83 10.02 2.97 -6.75
C LEU A 83 9.60 3.05 -5.27
N LEU A 84 8.37 3.49 -5.00
CA LEU A 84 7.84 3.51 -3.64
C LEU A 84 7.56 2.06 -3.22
N VAL A 85 8.45 1.52 -2.38
CA VAL A 85 8.28 0.19 -1.80
C VAL A 85 7.16 0.25 -0.75
N PRO A 86 6.14 -0.62 -0.82
CA PRO A 86 5.07 -0.63 0.17
C PRO A 86 5.62 -1.02 1.55
N PRO A 87 5.09 -0.43 2.65
CA PRO A 87 5.59 -0.64 4.01
C PRO A 87 5.35 -2.06 4.57
N CYS A 88 4.71 -2.94 3.81
CA CYS A 88 4.65 -4.37 4.08
C CYS A 88 5.94 -5.11 3.70
N ILE A 89 6.84 -4.47 2.95
CA ILE A 89 8.16 -4.96 2.56
C ILE A 89 9.19 -4.03 3.20
N THR A 90 9.82 -4.48 4.27
CA THR A 90 10.72 -3.66 5.08
C THR A 90 12.03 -4.37 5.32
N ARG A 91 13.12 -3.63 5.46
CA ARG A 91 14.36 -4.21 5.97
C ARG A 91 14.28 -4.28 7.50
N SER A 92 14.56 -5.45 8.06
CA SER A 92 14.61 -5.66 9.50
C SER A 92 15.87 -5.02 10.07
N ASP A 93 15.73 -4.11 11.02
CA ASP A 93 16.88 -3.43 11.64
C ASP A 93 17.77 -4.40 12.44
N LYS A 94 17.20 -5.51 12.93
CA LYS A 94 17.89 -6.48 13.78
C LYS A 94 18.70 -7.51 12.99
N THR A 95 18.11 -8.04 11.92
CA THR A 95 18.72 -9.12 11.13
C THR A 95 19.35 -8.59 9.84
N GLY A 96 19.01 -7.38 9.42
CA GLY A 96 19.42 -6.81 8.14
C GLY A 96 18.72 -7.44 6.93
N LEU A 97 17.84 -8.43 7.14
CA LEU A 97 17.11 -9.17 6.12
C LEU A 97 15.84 -8.43 5.70
N VAL A 98 15.30 -8.73 4.53
CA VAL A 98 14.03 -8.15 4.08
C VAL A 98 12.87 -8.98 4.61
N GLU A 99 11.98 -8.35 5.36
CA GLU A 99 10.76 -8.94 5.87
C GLU A 99 9.56 -8.47 5.03
N MET A 100 8.71 -9.43 4.68
CA MET A 100 7.50 -9.22 3.90
C MET A 100 6.29 -9.79 4.64
N ARG A 101 5.28 -8.95 4.85
CA ARG A 101 4.00 -9.39 5.43
C ARG A 101 3.12 -9.99 4.36
N LEU A 102 2.71 -11.23 4.57
CA LEU A 102 1.81 -11.97 3.69
C LEU A 102 0.43 -12.10 4.32
N GLU A 103 -0.59 -11.97 3.50
CA GLU A 103 -1.95 -12.40 3.81
C GLU A 103 -2.34 -13.50 2.82
N LEU A 104 -2.70 -14.65 3.35
CA LEU A 104 -2.97 -15.84 2.57
C LEU A 104 -4.49 -16.04 2.40
N ASP A 105 -4.91 -16.35 1.17
CA ASP A 105 -6.28 -16.69 0.80
C ASP A 105 -6.35 -18.19 0.43
N GLU A 106 -7.11 -19.00 1.18
CA GLU A 106 -7.25 -20.45 0.98
C GLU A 106 -8.08 -20.83 -0.25
N ARG A 107 -8.04 -22.13 -0.60
CA ARG A 107 -8.96 -22.80 -1.54
C ARG A 107 -8.96 -22.17 -2.94
N SER A 108 -7.82 -21.64 -3.37
CA SER A 108 -7.62 -21.22 -4.74
C SER A 108 -7.34 -22.41 -5.64
N HIS A 109 -7.64 -22.30 -6.93
CA HIS A 109 -7.27 -23.30 -7.93
C HIS A 109 -5.76 -23.40 -8.16
N ARG A 110 -4.98 -22.39 -7.76
CA ARG A 110 -3.53 -22.35 -7.92
C ARG A 110 -2.87 -21.44 -6.88
N CYS A 111 -1.64 -21.79 -6.49
CA CYS A 111 -0.80 -20.93 -5.68
C CYS A 111 -0.27 -19.76 -6.54
N CYS A 112 -0.64 -18.52 -6.23
CA CYS A 112 -0.17 -17.34 -6.97
C CYS A 112 -0.32 -16.03 -6.20
N LEU A 113 0.49 -15.03 -6.60
CA LEU A 113 0.33 -13.66 -6.15
C LEU A 113 -1.00 -13.06 -6.62
N SER A 114 -1.73 -12.45 -5.70
CA SER A 114 -3.01 -11.79 -5.98
C SER A 114 -2.82 -10.29 -6.20
N ARG A 115 -2.26 -9.61 -5.19
CA ARG A 115 -1.99 -8.16 -5.19
C ARG A 115 -0.99 -7.80 -4.10
N VAL A 116 -0.35 -6.64 -4.26
CA VAL A 116 0.48 -6.01 -3.22
C VAL A 116 -0.22 -4.73 -2.76
N THR A 117 -0.48 -4.61 -1.46
CA THR A 117 -0.99 -3.39 -0.83
C THR A 117 0.06 -2.79 0.09
N ALA A 118 -0.24 -1.65 0.73
CA ALA A 118 0.65 -1.06 1.72
C ALA A 118 0.85 -1.97 2.94
N ASP A 119 -0.18 -2.74 3.33
CA ASP A 119 -0.18 -3.52 4.57
C ASP A 119 0.31 -4.95 4.39
N VAL A 120 -0.01 -5.57 3.25
CA VAL A 120 0.23 -7.00 3.00
C VAL A 120 0.44 -7.32 1.52
N VAL A 121 1.18 -8.39 1.27
CA VAL A 121 1.24 -9.08 -0.02
C VAL A 121 0.24 -10.23 0.02
N ARG A 122 -0.78 -10.16 -0.83
CA ARG A 122 -1.82 -11.19 -0.89
C ARG A 122 -1.41 -12.35 -1.77
N VAL A 123 -1.53 -13.55 -1.24
CA VAL A 123 -1.17 -14.79 -1.92
C VAL A 123 -2.34 -15.75 -1.85
N HIS A 124 -2.72 -16.27 -2.99
CA HIS A 124 -3.65 -17.39 -3.08
C HIS A 124 -2.87 -18.69 -2.86
N VAL A 125 -3.40 -19.60 -2.05
CA VAL A 125 -2.84 -20.94 -1.81
C VAL A 125 -3.88 -22.01 -2.13
N THR A 126 -3.41 -23.20 -2.50
CA THR A 126 -4.31 -24.33 -2.86
C THR A 126 -4.76 -25.09 -1.62
N GLY A 127 -3.88 -25.26 -0.65
CA GLY A 127 -4.17 -25.95 0.62
C GLY A 127 -4.96 -25.14 1.65
N LEU A 128 -5.32 -25.82 2.74
CA LEU A 128 -5.83 -25.22 3.98
C LEU A 128 -4.65 -24.72 4.83
N MET A 129 -4.76 -23.58 5.52
CA MET A 129 -3.66 -22.93 6.27
C MET A 129 -3.05 -23.79 7.39
N ALA A 130 -3.77 -24.83 7.83
CA ALA A 130 -3.31 -25.75 8.87
C ALA A 130 -2.30 -26.80 8.34
N ASN A 131 -2.19 -26.95 7.01
CA ASN A 131 -1.35 -27.94 6.39
C ASN A 131 0.07 -27.39 6.14
N ASP A 132 1.10 -28.15 6.49
CA ASP A 132 2.49 -27.80 6.23
C ASP A 132 2.82 -27.74 4.74
N ALA A 133 2.01 -28.40 3.89
CA ALA A 133 2.08 -28.29 2.44
C ALA A 133 1.95 -26.83 1.94
N VAL A 134 1.28 -25.94 2.70
CA VAL A 134 1.18 -24.52 2.34
C VAL A 134 2.53 -23.81 2.45
N HIS A 135 3.40 -24.21 3.39
CA HIS A 135 4.73 -23.62 3.47
C HIS A 135 5.56 -23.96 2.24
N GLU A 136 5.55 -25.24 1.81
CA GLU A 136 6.22 -25.68 0.58
C GLU A 136 5.68 -24.96 -0.66
N GLU A 137 4.36 -24.80 -0.79
CA GLU A 137 3.73 -24.03 -1.87
C GLU A 137 4.22 -22.56 -1.90
N LEU A 138 4.37 -21.94 -0.73
CA LEU A 138 4.86 -20.57 -0.63
C LEU A 138 6.35 -20.49 -0.98
N PHE A 139 7.15 -21.42 -0.50
CA PHE A 139 8.58 -21.48 -0.82
C PHE A 139 8.81 -21.69 -2.33
N ASP A 140 8.08 -22.60 -2.96
CA ASP A 140 8.15 -22.81 -4.42
C ASP A 140 7.69 -21.57 -5.20
N LEU A 141 6.59 -20.93 -4.77
CA LEU A 141 6.13 -19.69 -5.41
C LEU A 141 7.17 -18.58 -5.29
N PHE A 142 7.66 -18.28 -4.09
CA PHE A 142 8.53 -17.13 -3.86
C PHE A 142 9.96 -17.37 -4.33
N SER A 143 10.48 -18.60 -4.33
CA SER A 143 11.76 -18.93 -4.97
C SER A 143 11.72 -18.65 -6.47
N LYS A 144 10.62 -19.01 -7.16
CA LYS A 144 10.42 -18.71 -8.58
C LYS A 144 10.23 -17.23 -8.86
N VAL A 145 9.40 -16.55 -8.06
CA VAL A 145 9.09 -15.12 -8.27
C VAL A 145 10.28 -14.24 -7.94
N LEU A 146 10.94 -14.51 -6.82
CA LEU A 146 12.09 -13.74 -6.38
C LEU A 146 13.39 -14.26 -6.98
N ASN A 147 13.41 -15.38 -7.71
CA ASN A 147 14.63 -15.98 -8.25
C ASN A 147 15.75 -16.11 -7.20
N VAL A 148 15.42 -16.73 -6.07
CA VAL A 148 16.32 -16.99 -4.94
C VAL A 148 16.29 -18.47 -4.58
N ARG A 149 17.32 -18.93 -3.89
CA ARG A 149 17.36 -20.31 -3.37
C ARG A 149 16.38 -20.46 -2.21
N LEU A 150 15.84 -21.66 -2.03
CA LEU A 150 14.97 -21.98 -0.89
C LEU A 150 15.64 -21.68 0.46
N SER A 151 16.96 -21.87 0.56
CA SER A 151 17.74 -21.57 1.78
C SER A 151 17.80 -20.08 2.13
N GLN A 152 17.47 -19.19 1.18
CA GLN A 152 17.46 -17.73 1.39
C GLN A 152 16.08 -17.22 1.81
N LEU A 153 15.11 -18.13 1.97
CA LEU A 153 13.76 -17.82 2.39
C LEU A 153 13.51 -18.43 3.77
N ASP A 154 12.83 -17.69 4.64
CA ASP A 154 12.30 -18.19 5.90
C ASP A 154 10.85 -17.71 6.05
N ILE A 155 9.99 -18.51 6.67
CA ILE A 155 8.59 -18.15 6.88
C ILE A 155 8.16 -18.39 8.32
N ARG A 156 7.51 -17.38 8.91
CA ARG A 156 7.06 -17.43 10.30
C ARG A 156 5.56 -17.17 10.37
N ARG A 157 4.89 -17.88 11.28
CA ARG A 157 3.48 -17.65 11.59
C ARG A 157 3.33 -16.35 12.38
N ALA A 158 2.45 -15.47 11.91
CA ALA A 158 2.05 -14.29 12.67
C ALA A 158 0.90 -14.64 13.62
N LYS A 159 0.45 -13.66 14.42
CA LYS A 159 -0.66 -13.86 15.39
C LYS A 159 -1.96 -14.36 14.75
N HIS A 160 -2.23 -14.01 13.50
CA HIS A 160 -3.43 -14.44 12.77
C HIS A 160 -3.10 -15.61 11.82
N ASN A 161 -3.99 -16.62 11.74
CA ASN A 161 -3.75 -17.85 10.98
C ASN A 161 -3.56 -17.62 9.47
N ARG A 162 -4.08 -16.52 8.91
CA ARG A 162 -3.90 -16.10 7.51
C ARG A 162 -2.64 -15.29 7.27
N ASN A 163 -2.01 -14.79 8.32
CA ASN A 163 -0.88 -13.87 8.19
C ASN A 163 0.43 -14.64 8.36
N ARG A 164 1.37 -14.39 7.45
CA ARG A 164 2.74 -14.90 7.55
C ARG A 164 3.73 -13.75 7.42
N ILE A 165 4.91 -13.92 8.00
CA ILE A 165 6.04 -13.04 7.75
C ILE A 165 7.07 -13.88 7.02
N MET A 166 7.42 -13.47 5.80
CA MET A 166 8.47 -14.09 5.02
C MET A 166 9.72 -13.22 5.09
N THR A 167 10.85 -13.85 5.40
CA THR A 167 12.15 -13.22 5.40
C THR A 167 12.91 -13.64 4.15
N VAL A 168 13.59 -12.69 3.51
CA VAL A 168 14.34 -12.89 2.27
C VAL A 168 15.76 -12.38 2.47
N GLU A 169 16.73 -13.25 2.18
CA GLU A 169 18.16 -12.92 2.24
C GLU A 169 18.70 -12.53 0.86
N GLY A 170 19.66 -11.59 0.84
CA GLY A 170 20.43 -11.23 -0.36
C GLY A 170 19.73 -10.31 -1.35
N LEU A 171 18.53 -9.79 -1.02
CA LEU A 171 17.82 -8.80 -1.82
C LEU A 171 17.53 -7.52 -1.03
N THR A 172 17.38 -6.41 -1.73
CA THR A 172 16.87 -5.16 -1.15
C THR A 172 15.34 -5.09 -1.23
N PRO A 173 14.66 -4.29 -0.39
CA PRO A 173 13.21 -4.11 -0.45
C PRO A 173 12.72 -3.69 -1.85
N GLU A 174 13.48 -2.84 -2.54
CA GLU A 174 13.19 -2.37 -3.90
C GLU A 174 13.24 -3.52 -4.91
N GLN A 175 14.26 -4.38 -4.82
CA GLN A 175 14.40 -5.53 -5.70
C GLN A 175 13.29 -6.55 -5.49
N VAL A 176 12.92 -6.81 -4.23
CA VAL A 176 11.78 -7.68 -3.89
C VAL A 176 10.50 -7.11 -4.51
N PHE A 177 10.22 -5.82 -4.28
CA PHE A 177 9.00 -5.21 -4.78
C PHE A 177 8.93 -5.17 -6.32
N GLU A 178 10.04 -4.88 -7.01
CA GLU A 178 10.06 -4.89 -8.48
C GLU A 178 9.77 -6.29 -9.03
N ARG A 179 10.38 -7.35 -8.46
CA ARG A 179 10.14 -8.74 -8.88
C ARG A 179 8.68 -9.17 -8.67
N LEU A 180 8.08 -8.81 -7.53
CA LEU A 180 6.65 -9.06 -7.28
C LEU A 180 5.77 -8.33 -8.31
N ARG A 181 6.12 -7.09 -8.65
CA ARG A 181 5.38 -6.27 -9.62
C ARG A 181 5.46 -6.85 -11.02
N GLU A 182 6.64 -7.28 -11.45
CA GLU A 182 6.83 -7.96 -12.73
C GLU A 182 5.99 -9.23 -12.81
N GLN A 183 5.97 -10.02 -11.74
CA GLN A 183 5.15 -11.22 -11.71
C GLN A 183 3.65 -10.92 -11.81
N LEU A 184 3.16 -9.90 -11.10
CA LEU A 184 1.77 -9.47 -11.21
C LEU A 184 1.40 -9.04 -12.65
N LYS A 185 2.29 -8.32 -13.33
CA LYS A 185 2.10 -7.93 -14.75
C LYS A 185 2.07 -9.14 -15.68
N LYS A 186 2.98 -10.11 -15.49
CA LYS A 186 3.00 -11.36 -16.27
C LYS A 186 1.72 -12.17 -16.07
N GLN A 187 1.18 -12.18 -14.86
CA GLN A 187 -0.06 -12.88 -14.56
C GLN A 187 -1.30 -12.17 -15.11
N SER A 188 -1.31 -10.83 -15.20
CA SER A 188 -2.42 -10.10 -15.82
C SER A 188 -2.45 -10.30 -17.32
N SER A 189 -1.32 -10.19 -18.02
CA SER A 189 -1.24 -10.40 -19.47
C SER A 189 -1.64 -11.83 -19.86
N ALA A 190 -1.16 -12.85 -19.14
CA ALA A 190 -1.52 -14.24 -19.38
C ALA A 190 -3.02 -14.52 -19.14
N ARG A 191 -3.70 -13.76 -18.26
CA ARG A 191 -5.16 -13.88 -18.05
C ARG A 191 -5.94 -13.22 -19.18
N GLU A 192 -5.46 -12.09 -19.70
CA GLU A 192 -6.08 -11.39 -20.83
C GLU A 192 -5.98 -12.21 -22.13
N GLU A 193 -4.81 -12.78 -22.42
CA GLU A 193 -4.62 -13.66 -23.57
C GLU A 193 -5.53 -14.90 -23.52
N LYS A 194 -5.66 -15.53 -22.34
CA LYS A 194 -6.58 -16.68 -22.16
C LYS A 194 -8.04 -16.31 -22.30
N ARG A 195 -8.43 -15.08 -21.96
CA ARG A 195 -9.81 -14.59 -22.15
C ARG A 195 -10.10 -14.34 -23.63
N GLN A 196 -9.17 -13.73 -24.36
CA GLN A 196 -9.31 -13.48 -25.80
C GLN A 196 -9.45 -14.78 -26.60
N ARG A 197 -8.64 -15.81 -26.29
CA ARG A 197 -8.74 -17.14 -26.94
C ARG A 197 -10.01 -17.93 -26.65
N ARG A 198 -10.82 -17.51 -25.68
CA ARG A 198 -12.11 -18.17 -25.34
C ARG A 198 -13.31 -17.45 -25.96
N HIS A 199 -13.10 -16.30 -26.59
CA HIS A 199 -14.16 -15.47 -27.19
C HIS A 199 -13.93 -15.19 -28.67
N GLY A 200 -12.86 -15.74 -29.27
CA GLY A 200 -12.69 -15.88 -30.72
C GLY A 200 -12.76 -17.34 -31.09
#